data_AF-A0AAV1PGT6-F1
#
_entry.id   AF-A0AAV1PGT6-F1
#
_cell.length_a   1.000
_cell.length_b   1.000
_cell.length_c   1.000
_cell.angle_alpha   90.00
_cell.angle_beta   90.00
_cell.angle_gamma   90.00
#
_symmetry.space_group_name_H-M   'P 1'
#
loop_
_entity.id
_entity.type
_entity.pdbx_description
1 polymer ?
#
loop_
_entity_poly.entity_id
_entity_poly.type
_entity_poly.pdbx_seq_one_letter_code
_entity_poly.pdbx_strand_id
1 'polypeptide(L)'
;MSVLGEKDSASVKQLDSGIKCSWNWSWLKLKGKITVKGEAVSFNLEDVFRKIRRTYSERTFSNMRRFPFSLNLDESTSNNNKKFLSMLVCYYHEYLRKVMVEHLGSLEVVKVNAASLEKVLCEFFEKNNVPWKNLVSMLMDSCAVMRGSKTGIETRIHQYCRTLLDIDGDSCHHIHNAAKKFSEPFDSYLEKLFSDLHADHQ
;
A
#
# COMPACT_ATOMS: atom_id res chain seq x y z
N MET A 1 14.08 21.89 -30.93
CA MET A 1 14.53 20.82 -30.01
C MET A 1 15.20 21.50 -28.82
N SER A 2 14.51 21.63 -27.71
CA SER A 2 15.09 22.05 -26.43
C SER A 2 15.40 20.80 -25.62
N VAL A 3 16.67 20.60 -25.30
CA VAL A 3 17.19 19.49 -24.49
C VAL A 3 16.71 19.72 -23.05
N LEU A 4 15.92 18.79 -22.51
CA LEU A 4 15.49 18.79 -21.11
C LEU A 4 16.73 18.59 -20.24
N GLY A 5 16.96 19.52 -19.31
CA GLY A 5 18.11 19.47 -18.40
C GLY A 5 17.81 18.59 -17.19
N GLU A 6 18.83 18.20 -16.43
CA GLU A 6 18.72 17.38 -15.20
C GLU A 6 17.77 17.92 -14.11
N LYS A 7 17.19 19.13 -14.27
CA LYS A 7 16.11 19.64 -13.41
C LYS A 7 14.70 19.20 -13.84
N ASP A 8 14.57 18.54 -14.98
CA ASP A 8 13.30 18.01 -15.53
C ASP A 8 13.08 16.53 -15.18
N SER A 9 13.88 15.97 -14.26
CA SER A 9 13.70 14.59 -13.80
C SER A 9 12.42 14.47 -12.95
N ALA A 10 11.34 14.00 -13.57
CA ALA A 10 10.13 13.62 -12.88
C ALA A 10 10.40 12.42 -11.95
N SER A 11 10.61 12.68 -10.67
CA SER A 11 10.63 11.64 -9.65
C SER A 11 9.23 11.08 -9.48
N VAL A 12 8.99 9.89 -10.02
CA VAL A 12 7.73 9.16 -9.84
C VAL A 12 7.67 8.63 -8.40
N LYS A 13 6.83 9.25 -7.55
CA LYS A 13 6.44 8.71 -6.25
C LYS A 13 4.92 8.82 -6.05
N GLN A 14 4.31 7.63 -6.13
CA GLN A 14 2.99 7.12 -5.73
C GLN A 14 1.73 8.03 -5.70
N LEU A 15 0.72 7.55 -6.44
CA LEU A 15 -0.71 7.84 -6.30
C LEU A 15 -1.32 7.01 -5.16
N ASP A 16 -1.93 7.68 -4.18
CA ASP A 16 -3.37 7.66 -3.85
C ASP A 16 -3.62 7.91 -2.34
N SER A 17 -4.30 9.03 -2.08
CA SER A 17 -5.30 9.28 -1.02
C SER A 17 -5.10 8.78 0.43
N GLY A 18 -3.88 8.71 0.95
CA GLY A 18 -3.63 8.29 2.36
C GLY A 18 -2.92 9.31 3.27
N ILE A 19 -2.23 10.30 2.71
CA ILE A 19 -1.47 11.28 3.49
C ILE A 19 -2.08 12.65 3.21
N LYS A 20 -2.45 13.40 4.25
CA LYS A 20 -2.61 14.85 4.15
C LYS A 20 -1.25 15.46 3.79
N CYS A 21 -0.86 15.34 2.53
CA CYS A 21 0.13 16.19 1.91
C CYS A 21 -0.52 17.56 1.80
N SER A 22 0.09 18.59 2.39
CA SER A 22 -0.29 20.00 2.26
C SER A 22 -0.03 20.57 0.84
N TRP A 23 0.08 19.69 -0.16
CA TRP A 23 0.29 20.07 -1.54
C TRP A 23 -1.05 20.28 -2.22
N ASN A 24 -1.27 21.52 -2.65
CA ASN A 24 -2.42 21.91 -3.46
C ASN A 24 -2.34 21.19 -4.82
N TRP A 25 -3.21 20.20 -5.02
CA TRP A 25 -3.36 19.46 -6.27
C TRP A 25 -4.13 20.25 -7.34
N SER A 26 -4.09 21.58 -7.30
CA SER A 26 -4.64 22.44 -8.35
C SER A 26 -4.11 22.05 -9.75
N TRP A 27 -2.93 21.44 -9.80
CA TRP A 27 -2.35 20.91 -11.03
C TRP A 27 -3.10 19.69 -11.63
N LEU A 28 -3.85 18.91 -10.83
CA LEU A 28 -4.74 17.87 -11.36
C LEU A 28 -5.91 18.45 -12.17
N LYS A 29 -6.26 19.72 -11.93
CA LYS A 29 -7.25 20.48 -12.73
C LYS A 29 -6.63 21.14 -13.97
N LEU A 30 -5.35 20.92 -14.25
CA LEU A 30 -4.70 21.49 -15.44
C LEU A 30 -5.25 20.83 -16.71
N LYS A 31 -5.52 21.68 -17.69
CA LYS A 31 -5.85 21.25 -19.04
C LYS A 31 -4.57 21.09 -19.84
N GLY A 32 -4.26 19.86 -20.24
CA GLY A 32 -3.22 19.58 -21.21
C GLY A 32 -3.73 19.87 -22.62
N LYS A 33 -2.84 20.33 -23.50
CA LYS A 33 -3.08 20.42 -24.94
C LYS A 33 -2.00 19.60 -25.65
N ILE A 34 -2.41 18.68 -26.50
CA ILE A 34 -1.50 17.93 -27.39
C ILE A 34 -2.00 18.06 -28.82
N THR A 35 -1.09 18.01 -29.78
CA THR A 35 -1.45 17.96 -31.19
C THR A 35 -1.39 16.53 -31.67
N VAL A 36 -2.53 15.97 -32.11
CA VAL A 36 -2.61 14.62 -32.67
C VAL A 36 -3.01 14.76 -34.13
N LYS A 37 -2.15 14.29 -35.05
CA LYS A 37 -2.38 14.38 -36.51
C LYS A 37 -2.68 15.80 -37.02
N GLY A 38 -2.08 16.82 -36.42
CA GLY A 38 -2.27 18.23 -36.79
C GLY A 38 -3.44 18.93 -36.08
N GLU A 39 -4.27 18.20 -35.34
CA GLU A 39 -5.38 18.78 -34.57
C GLU A 39 -5.02 18.95 -33.09
N ALA A 40 -5.31 20.14 -32.55
CA ALA A 40 -5.09 20.43 -31.14
C ALA A 40 -6.21 19.84 -30.28
N VAL A 41 -5.87 18.83 -29.47
CA VAL A 41 -6.78 18.16 -28.55
C VAL A 41 -6.50 18.63 -27.13
N SER A 42 -7.52 19.17 -26.46
CA SER A 42 -7.44 19.52 -25.03
C SER A 42 -8.02 18.40 -24.17
N PHE A 43 -7.36 18.07 -23.07
CA PHE A 43 -7.85 17.10 -22.09
C PHE A 43 -7.60 17.57 -20.66
N ASN A 44 -8.43 17.11 -19.73
CA ASN A 44 -8.19 17.31 -18.31
C ASN A 44 -7.25 16.20 -17.80
N LEU A 45 -6.19 16.58 -17.10
CA LEU A 45 -5.26 15.61 -16.50
C LEU A 45 -5.97 14.68 -15.50
N GLU A 46 -6.96 15.18 -14.75
CA GLU A 46 -7.78 14.36 -13.84
C GLU A 46 -8.45 13.18 -14.56
N ASP A 47 -9.01 13.41 -15.75
CA ASP A 47 -9.64 12.34 -16.55
C ASP A 47 -8.63 11.32 -17.05
N VAL A 48 -7.42 11.75 -17.39
CA VAL A 48 -6.33 10.87 -17.80
C VAL A 48 -5.89 9.99 -16.63
N PHE A 49 -5.61 10.59 -15.46
CA PHE A 49 -5.24 9.83 -14.26
C PHE A 49 -6.33 8.87 -13.82
N ARG A 50 -7.61 9.28 -13.89
CA ARG A 50 -8.75 8.39 -13.59
C ARG A 50 -8.81 7.19 -14.52
N LYS A 51 -8.58 7.40 -15.82
CA LYS A 51 -8.53 6.31 -16.82
C LYS A 51 -7.34 5.39 -16.57
N ILE A 52 -6.16 5.95 -16.33
CA ILE A 52 -4.94 5.18 -16.02
C ILE A 52 -5.19 4.34 -14.77
N ARG A 53 -5.64 4.94 -13.67
CA ARG A 53 -5.98 4.24 -12.42
C ARG A 53 -6.94 3.08 -12.67
N ARG A 54 -8.04 3.32 -13.39
CA ARG A 54 -9.01 2.27 -13.73
C ARG A 54 -8.36 1.11 -14.48
N THR A 55 -7.53 1.40 -15.48
CA THR A 55 -6.83 0.38 -16.28
C THR A 55 -5.85 -0.43 -15.43
N TYR A 56 -5.08 0.23 -14.56
CA TYR A 56 -4.15 -0.47 -13.66
C TYR A 56 -4.90 -1.33 -12.65
N SER A 57 -5.90 -0.79 -11.96
CA SER A 57 -6.70 -1.55 -10.99
C SER A 57 -7.38 -2.77 -11.64
N GLU A 58 -8.01 -2.62 -12.80
CA GLU A 58 -8.67 -3.73 -13.48
C GLU A 58 -7.69 -4.82 -13.89
N ARG A 59 -6.48 -4.45 -14.33
CA ARG A 59 -5.41 -5.40 -14.61
C ARG A 59 -4.99 -6.17 -13.36
N THR A 60 -4.76 -5.47 -12.25
CA THR A 60 -4.40 -6.10 -10.97
C THR A 60 -5.49 -7.06 -10.51
N PHE A 61 -6.75 -6.62 -10.49
CA PHE A 61 -7.87 -7.50 -10.11
C PHE A 61 -8.07 -8.68 -11.06
N SER A 62 -7.89 -8.48 -12.37
CA SER A 62 -7.95 -9.56 -13.36
C SER A 62 -6.92 -10.65 -13.06
N ASN A 63 -5.69 -10.26 -12.68
CA ASN A 63 -4.67 -11.22 -12.25
C ASN A 63 -5.05 -11.90 -10.94
N MET A 64 -5.50 -11.17 -9.92
CA MET A 64 -5.91 -11.75 -8.64
C MET A 64 -7.07 -12.75 -8.77
N ARG A 65 -7.96 -12.55 -9.76
CA ARG A 65 -9.06 -13.48 -10.05
C ARG A 65 -8.60 -14.78 -10.71
N ARG A 66 -7.48 -14.75 -11.44
CA ARG A 66 -6.97 -15.89 -12.21
C ARG A 66 -5.84 -16.64 -11.52
N PHE A 67 -5.00 -15.93 -10.79
CA PHE A 67 -3.74 -16.45 -10.28
C PHE A 67 -3.63 -16.33 -8.77
N PRO A 68 -2.83 -17.21 -8.12
CA PRO A 68 -2.52 -17.09 -6.71
C PRO A 68 -1.80 -15.76 -6.40
N PHE A 69 -2.11 -15.18 -5.25
CA PHE A 69 -1.52 -13.93 -4.79
C PHE A 69 -1.33 -13.92 -3.26
N SER A 70 -0.48 -13.02 -2.79
CA SER A 70 -0.32 -12.69 -1.37
C SER A 70 -0.65 -11.23 -1.12
N LEU A 71 -1.05 -10.92 0.11
CA LEU A 71 -1.38 -9.55 0.53
C LEU A 71 -0.42 -9.08 1.60
N ASN A 72 -0.05 -7.80 1.55
CA ASN A 72 0.59 -7.12 2.67
C ASN A 72 -0.38 -6.08 3.19
N LEU A 73 -0.70 -6.16 4.48
CA LEU A 73 -1.61 -5.26 5.17
C LEU A 73 -0.84 -4.45 6.21
N ASP A 74 -0.97 -3.13 6.12
CA ASP A 74 -0.36 -2.21 7.07
C ASP A 74 -1.39 -1.19 7.58
N GLU A 75 -1.41 -0.96 8.89
CA GLU A 75 -2.27 0.02 9.54
C GLU A 75 -1.48 1.30 9.79
N SER A 76 -1.90 2.39 9.14
CA SER A 76 -1.34 3.71 9.37
C SER A 76 -2.34 4.61 10.06
N THR A 77 -1.86 5.45 10.98
CA THR A 77 -2.66 6.51 11.60
C THR A 77 -2.18 7.86 11.11
N SER A 78 -3.09 8.64 10.54
CA SER A 78 -2.80 10.01 10.11
C SER A 78 -2.77 10.99 11.28
N ASN A 79 -2.16 12.16 11.07
CA ASN A 79 -2.11 13.27 12.04
C ASN A 79 -3.49 13.74 12.53
N ASN A 80 -4.57 13.39 11.82
CA ASN A 80 -5.96 13.70 12.16
C ASN A 80 -6.66 12.56 12.92
N ASN A 81 -5.92 11.59 13.45
CA ASN A 81 -6.42 10.37 14.09
C ASN A 81 -7.32 9.49 13.19
N LYS A 82 -7.30 9.73 11.86
CA LYS A 82 -7.92 8.79 10.90
C LYS A 82 -6.97 7.63 10.68
N LYS A 83 -7.51 6.41 10.71
CA LYS A 83 -6.77 5.19 10.48
C LYS A 83 -7.03 4.69 9.06
N PHE A 84 -5.98 4.19 8.42
CA PHE A 84 -6.04 3.67 7.06
C PHE A 84 -5.41 2.28 7.02
N LEU A 85 -6.13 1.35 6.41
CA LEU A 85 -5.62 0.03 6.04
C LEU A 85 -5.03 0.15 4.63
N SER A 86 -3.71 0.10 4.52
CA SER A 86 -3.03 0.06 3.23
C SER A 86 -2.78 -1.38 2.82
N MET A 87 -3.03 -1.67 1.55
CA MET A 87 -2.96 -3.01 0.99
C MET A 87 -2.02 -3.01 -0.21
N LEU A 88 -1.00 -3.86 -0.14
CA LEU A 88 -0.22 -4.24 -1.31
C LEU A 88 -0.60 -5.67 -1.72
N VAL A 89 -0.53 -5.94 -3.01
CA VAL A 89 -0.71 -7.28 -3.55
C VAL A 89 0.55 -7.72 -4.26
N CYS A 90 0.96 -8.95 -3.98
CA CYS A 90 2.08 -9.61 -4.63
C CYS A 90 1.55 -10.81 -5.44
N TYR A 91 1.79 -10.80 -6.74
CA TYR A 91 1.30 -11.83 -7.66
C TYR A 91 2.26 -12.05 -8.83
N TYR A 92 2.18 -13.22 -9.47
CA TYR A 92 2.96 -13.49 -10.68
C TYR A 92 2.28 -12.86 -11.90
N HIS A 93 2.98 -11.95 -12.57
CA HIS A 93 2.49 -11.29 -13.77
C HIS A 93 2.82 -12.11 -15.01
N GLU A 94 1.82 -12.78 -15.59
CA GLU A 94 1.96 -13.70 -16.73
C GLU A 94 2.74 -13.09 -17.92
N TYR A 95 2.33 -11.92 -18.41
CA TYR A 95 2.97 -11.28 -19.57
C TYR A 95 4.42 -10.83 -19.32
N LEU A 96 4.70 -10.27 -18.14
CA LEU A 96 6.03 -9.79 -17.78
C LEU A 96 6.94 -10.90 -17.24
N ARG A 97 6.39 -12.09 -17.01
CA ARG A 97 7.05 -13.28 -16.45
C ARG A 97 7.84 -12.99 -15.16
N LYS A 98 7.27 -12.15 -14.29
CA LYS A 98 7.89 -11.77 -13.01
C LYS A 98 6.85 -11.59 -11.92
N VAL A 99 7.30 -11.74 -10.68
CA VAL A 99 6.52 -11.35 -9.51
C VAL A 99 6.43 -9.82 -9.46
N MET A 100 5.22 -9.32 -9.28
CA MET A 100 4.92 -7.90 -9.16
C MET A 100 4.35 -7.62 -7.79
N VAL A 101 4.79 -6.52 -7.18
CA VAL A 101 4.18 -5.95 -5.98
C VAL A 101 3.54 -4.64 -6.40
N GLU A 102 2.24 -4.52 -6.19
CA GLU A 102 1.45 -3.35 -6.58
C GLU A 102 0.60 -2.85 -5.41
N HIS A 103 0.34 -1.55 -5.38
CA HIS A 103 -0.62 -0.99 -4.45
C HIS A 103 -2.03 -1.38 -4.89
N LEU A 104 -2.75 -2.05 -4.00
CA LEU A 104 -4.10 -2.54 -4.24
C LEU A 104 -5.14 -1.53 -3.80
N GLY A 105 -4.87 -0.81 -2.71
CA GLY A 105 -5.72 0.25 -2.21
C GLY A 105 -5.36 0.69 -0.79
N SER A 106 -5.91 1.82 -0.39
CA SER A 106 -5.88 2.32 0.99
C SER A 106 -7.31 2.62 1.41
N LEU A 107 -7.77 1.97 2.48
CA LEU A 107 -9.14 2.04 2.96
C LEU A 107 -9.19 2.80 4.28
N GLU A 108 -10.01 3.84 4.37
CA GLU A 108 -10.23 4.55 5.64
C GLU A 108 -11.04 3.65 6.58
N VAL A 109 -10.55 3.46 7.80
CA VAL A 109 -11.19 2.61 8.82
C VAL A 109 -11.47 3.45 10.06
N VAL A 110 -12.75 3.55 10.43
CA VAL A 110 -13.18 4.37 11.58
C VAL A 110 -12.81 3.72 12.92
N LYS A 111 -12.92 2.39 13.01
CA LYS A 111 -12.58 1.61 14.21
C LYS A 111 -11.74 0.44 13.78
N VAL A 112 -10.54 0.31 14.34
CA VAL A 112 -9.65 -0.81 14.03
C VAL A 112 -9.80 -1.87 15.10
N ASN A 113 -10.61 -2.88 14.77
CA ASN A 113 -10.60 -4.18 15.43
C ASN A 113 -10.67 -5.26 14.36
N ALA A 114 -10.40 -6.51 14.72
CA ALA A 114 -10.28 -7.57 13.74
C ALA A 114 -11.57 -7.80 12.92
N ALA A 115 -12.74 -7.66 13.56
CA ALA A 115 -14.04 -7.86 12.90
C ALA A 115 -14.38 -6.73 11.91
N SER A 116 -14.02 -5.47 12.22
CA SER A 116 -14.22 -4.36 11.29
C SER A 116 -13.29 -4.45 10.09
N LEU A 117 -12.03 -4.85 10.30
CA LEU A 117 -11.07 -5.06 9.21
C LEU A 117 -11.49 -6.25 8.33
N GLU A 118 -11.92 -7.36 8.93
CA GLU A 118 -12.49 -8.52 8.21
C GLU A 118 -13.64 -8.07 7.30
N LYS A 119 -14.62 -7.33 7.85
CA LYS A 119 -15.76 -6.83 7.07
C LYS A 119 -15.31 -5.97 5.88
N VAL A 120 -14.39 -5.05 6.11
CA VAL A 120 -13.86 -4.16 5.07
C VAL A 120 -13.15 -4.96 3.96
N LEU A 121 -12.38 -5.99 4.32
CA LEU A 121 -11.71 -6.87 3.35
C LEU A 121 -12.72 -7.73 2.57
N CYS A 122 -13.74 -8.28 3.23
CA CYS A 122 -14.81 -9.03 2.56
C CYS A 122 -15.54 -8.17 1.54
N GLU A 123 -16.00 -6.98 1.94
CA GLU A 123 -16.66 -6.03 1.03
C GLU A 123 -15.74 -5.65 -0.15
N PHE A 124 -14.44 -5.47 0.10
CA PHE A 124 -13.46 -5.17 -0.94
C PHE A 124 -13.28 -6.34 -1.92
N PHE A 125 -13.19 -7.57 -1.43
CA PHE A 125 -13.03 -8.77 -2.26
C PHE A 125 -14.30 -9.03 -3.09
N GLU A 126 -15.47 -8.96 -2.45
CA GLU A 126 -16.76 -9.16 -3.10
C GLU A 126 -16.99 -8.13 -4.21
N LYS A 127 -16.78 -6.84 -3.91
CA LYS A 127 -16.96 -5.76 -4.89
C LYS A 127 -16.09 -5.92 -6.14
N ASN A 128 -14.89 -6.48 -5.99
CA ASN A 128 -13.93 -6.65 -7.07
C ASN A 128 -13.91 -8.09 -7.65
N ASN A 129 -14.84 -8.94 -7.20
CA ASN A 129 -14.96 -10.35 -7.57
C ASN A 129 -13.67 -11.16 -7.34
N VAL A 130 -12.89 -10.82 -6.30
CA VAL A 130 -11.63 -11.51 -5.97
C VAL A 130 -11.94 -12.77 -5.15
N PRO A 131 -11.58 -13.96 -5.64
CA PRO A 131 -11.89 -15.20 -4.95
C PRO A 131 -10.87 -15.49 -3.85
N TRP A 132 -11.34 -15.75 -2.64
CA TRP A 132 -10.50 -16.12 -1.49
C TRP A 132 -9.59 -17.31 -1.73
N LYS A 133 -10.01 -18.29 -2.55
CA LYS A 133 -9.20 -19.48 -2.89
C LYS A 133 -7.86 -19.16 -3.57
N ASN A 134 -7.71 -17.96 -4.14
CA ASN A 134 -6.48 -17.53 -4.78
C ASN A 134 -5.53 -16.82 -3.80
N LEU A 135 -6.00 -16.47 -2.59
CA LEU A 135 -5.16 -15.91 -1.55
C LEU A 135 -4.27 -17.02 -0.96
N VAL A 136 -2.96 -16.84 -1.05
CA VAL A 136 -1.96 -17.81 -0.57
C VAL A 136 -1.46 -17.45 0.81
N SER A 137 -1.12 -16.19 1.06
CA SER A 137 -0.56 -15.73 2.33
C SER A 137 -0.86 -14.27 2.57
N MET A 138 -0.72 -13.85 3.83
CA MET A 138 -0.88 -12.47 4.25
C MET A 138 0.26 -12.06 5.16
N LEU A 139 0.95 -10.97 4.82
CA LEU A 139 1.93 -10.32 5.67
C LEU A 139 1.26 -9.18 6.44
N MET A 140 1.41 -9.17 7.75
CA MET A 140 0.81 -8.19 8.65
C MET A 140 1.58 -8.11 9.96
N ASP A 141 1.35 -7.06 10.75
CA ASP A 141 1.89 -6.94 12.10
C ASP A 141 1.49 -8.10 13.01
N SER A 142 2.38 -8.50 13.92
CA SER A 142 2.10 -9.53 14.93
C SER A 142 1.22 -9.06 16.10
N CYS A 143 0.53 -7.93 15.97
CA CYS A 143 -0.35 -7.43 17.02
C CYS A 143 -1.62 -8.29 17.14
N ALA A 144 -2.25 -8.29 18.33
CA ALA A 144 -3.40 -9.16 18.61
C ALA A 144 -4.60 -8.94 17.67
N VAL A 145 -4.76 -7.72 17.13
CA VAL A 145 -5.83 -7.39 16.18
C VAL A 145 -5.62 -8.09 14.83
N MET A 146 -4.37 -8.20 14.39
CA MET A 146 -4.00 -8.76 13.10
C MET A 146 -3.81 -10.28 13.22
N ARG A 147 -2.93 -10.74 14.12
CA ARG A 147 -2.52 -12.17 14.21
C ARG A 147 -2.96 -12.88 15.50
N GLY A 148 -3.85 -12.30 16.29
CA GLY A 148 -4.30 -12.93 17.53
C GLY A 148 -5.01 -14.26 17.30
N SER A 149 -4.54 -15.34 17.95
CA SER A 149 -4.98 -16.73 17.70
C SER A 149 -6.47 -17.04 17.91
N LYS A 150 -7.21 -16.18 18.60
CA LYS A 150 -8.66 -16.36 18.87
C LYS A 150 -9.54 -15.52 17.96
N THR A 151 -9.16 -14.27 17.73
CA THR A 151 -10.04 -13.26 17.15
C THR A 151 -9.35 -12.35 16.15
N GLY A 152 -8.06 -12.56 15.87
CA GLY A 152 -7.28 -11.78 14.93
C GLY A 152 -7.80 -11.90 13.50
N ILE A 153 -7.40 -10.96 12.65
CA ILE A 153 -7.79 -10.94 11.24
C ILE A 153 -7.36 -12.22 10.52
N GLU A 154 -6.17 -12.75 10.80
CA GLU A 154 -5.67 -14.00 10.20
C GLU A 154 -6.57 -15.18 10.57
N THR A 155 -6.89 -15.34 11.87
CA THR A 155 -7.80 -16.39 12.37
C THR A 155 -9.19 -16.29 11.75
N ARG A 156 -9.69 -15.08 11.50
CA ARG A 156 -10.97 -14.83 10.83
C ARG A 156 -10.90 -15.20 9.35
N ILE A 157 -9.85 -14.77 8.65
CA ILE A 157 -9.69 -15.01 7.21
C ILE A 157 -9.49 -16.50 6.90
N HIS A 158 -8.93 -17.28 7.82
CA HIS A 158 -8.88 -18.74 7.71
C HIS A 158 -10.25 -19.41 7.51
N GLN A 159 -11.35 -18.77 7.92
CA GLN A 159 -12.71 -19.27 7.68
C GLN A 159 -13.08 -19.21 6.19
N TYR A 160 -12.53 -18.24 5.44
CA TYR A 160 -12.74 -18.04 4.01
C TYR A 160 -11.67 -18.71 3.15
N CYS A 161 -10.42 -18.76 3.64
CA CYS A 161 -9.29 -19.41 2.97
C CYS A 161 -8.59 -20.40 3.93
N ARG A 162 -9.04 -21.66 3.94
CA ARG A 162 -8.44 -22.71 4.79
C ARG A 162 -7.01 -23.06 4.39
N THR A 163 -6.62 -22.77 3.16
CA THR A 163 -5.28 -23.00 2.61
C THR A 163 -4.34 -21.82 2.81
N LEU A 164 -4.74 -20.81 3.58
CA LEU A 164 -3.89 -19.66 3.90
C LEU A 164 -2.62 -20.15 4.61
N LEU A 165 -1.47 -19.80 4.04
CA LEU A 165 -0.16 -20.11 4.60
C LEU A 165 0.20 -19.06 5.65
N ASP A 166 0.51 -19.54 6.85
CA ASP A 166 1.16 -18.74 7.89
C ASP A 166 2.62 -18.50 7.48
N ILE A 167 2.96 -17.24 7.22
CA ILE A 167 4.30 -16.78 6.83
C ILE A 167 4.98 -15.94 7.92
N ASP A 168 4.48 -16.05 9.15
CA ASP A 168 4.84 -15.21 10.29
C ASP A 168 4.53 -13.70 10.06
N GLY A 169 4.85 -12.88 11.05
CA GLY A 169 4.55 -11.45 11.04
C GLY A 169 5.60 -10.63 10.30
N ASP A 170 5.31 -9.36 10.12
CA ASP A 170 6.25 -8.47 9.43
C ASP A 170 7.58 -8.33 10.18
N SER A 171 8.65 -8.83 9.56
CA SER A 171 10.02 -8.74 10.04
C SER A 171 10.46 -7.31 10.36
N CYS A 172 10.00 -6.29 9.62
CA CYS A 172 10.35 -4.90 9.91
C CYS A 172 9.79 -4.47 11.27
N HIS A 173 8.54 -4.83 11.55
CA HIS A 173 7.93 -4.61 12.85
C HIS A 173 8.59 -5.42 13.96
N HIS A 174 9.03 -6.66 13.70
CA HIS A 174 9.77 -7.46 14.68
C HIS A 174 11.09 -6.79 15.06
N ILE A 175 11.86 -6.34 14.06
CA ILE A 175 13.13 -5.63 14.28
C ILE A 175 12.89 -4.31 15.02
N HIS A 176 11.89 -3.53 14.59
CA HIS A 176 11.53 -2.27 15.25
C HIS A 176 11.16 -2.48 16.72
N ASN A 177 10.28 -3.44 17.00
CA ASN A 177 9.83 -3.74 18.37
C ASN A 177 10.98 -4.27 19.24
N ALA A 178 11.85 -5.11 18.69
CA ALA A 178 13.03 -5.61 19.38
C ALA A 178 14.01 -4.47 19.71
N ALA A 179 14.32 -3.62 18.73
CA ALA A 179 15.18 -2.45 18.91
C ALA A 179 14.60 -1.48 19.94
N LYS A 180 13.30 -1.18 19.86
CA LYS A 180 12.59 -0.32 20.81
C LYS A 180 12.66 -0.87 22.24
N LYS A 181 12.45 -2.18 22.40
CA LYS A 181 12.52 -2.83 23.73
C LYS A 181 13.95 -2.84 24.27
N PHE A 182 14.93 -3.08 23.40
CA PHE A 182 16.35 -3.01 23.75
C PHE A 182 16.75 -1.60 24.17
N SER A 183 16.23 -0.56 23.51
CA SER A 183 16.59 0.83 23.80
C SER A 183 15.94 1.41 25.06
N GLU A 184 14.86 0.80 25.58
CA GLU A 184 14.13 1.31 26.75
C GLU A 184 15.01 1.67 27.97
N PRO A 185 16.02 0.88 28.37
CA PRO A 185 16.87 1.21 29.52
C PRO A 185 17.87 2.35 29.26
N PHE A 186 18.05 2.75 27.99
CA PHE A 186 19.08 3.71 27.58
C PHE A 186 18.51 5.11 27.34
N ASP A 187 17.21 5.33 27.58
CA ASP A 187 16.52 6.61 27.31
C ASP A 187 16.93 7.16 25.91
N SER A 188 17.33 8.44 25.85
CA SER A 188 17.78 9.10 24.62
C SER A 188 19.28 8.98 24.33
N TYR A 189 20.03 8.21 25.11
CA TYR A 189 21.49 8.07 24.91
C TYR A 189 21.83 7.41 23.58
N LEU A 190 21.07 6.39 23.16
CA LEU A 190 21.30 5.72 21.88
C LEU A 190 20.97 6.65 20.71
N GLU A 191 19.88 7.41 20.80
CA GLU A 191 19.47 8.38 19.78
C GLU A 191 20.51 9.49 19.63
N LYS A 192 21.05 9.96 20.76
CA LYS A 192 22.14 10.94 20.79
C LYS A 192 23.42 10.36 20.18
N LEU A 193 23.84 9.17 20.59
CA LEU A 193 25.02 8.50 20.03
C LEU A 193 24.92 8.33 18.51
N PHE A 194 23.78 7.86 18.00
CA PHE A 194 23.59 7.70 16.56
C PHE A 194 23.51 9.05 15.82
N SER A 195 22.95 10.08 16.44
CA SER A 195 22.95 11.45 15.89
C SER A 195 24.37 12.02 15.81
N ASP A 196 25.15 11.85 16.88
CA ASP A 196 26.55 12.30 16.96
C ASP A 196 27.41 11.56 15.92
N LEU A 197 27.29 10.23 15.81
CA LEU A 197 27.98 9.43 14.78
C LEU A 197 27.60 9.82 13.36
N HIS A 198 26.33 10.17 13.12
CA HIS A 198 25.88 10.60 11.79
C HIS A 198 26.44 11.98 11.42
N ALA A 199 26.50 12.90 12.38
CA ALA A 199 27.05 14.24 12.18
C ALA A 199 28.57 14.24 12.00
N ASP A 200 29.29 13.34 12.69
CA ASP A 200 30.75 13.22 12.59
C ASP A 200 31.24 12.54 11.31
N HIS A 201 30.36 11.99 10.48
CA HIS A 201 30.70 11.29 9.23
C HIS A 201 30.10 11.95 7.97
N GLN A 202 29.62 13.19 8.09
CA GLN A 202 29.28 14.09 6.96
C GLN A 202 30.41 15.08 6.69
#